data_AF-A0A673BER8-F1
#
_entry.id   AF-A0A673BER8-F1
#
_cell.length_a   1.000
_cell.length_b   1.000
_cell.length_c   1.000
_cell.angle_alpha   90.00
_cell.angle_beta   90.00
_cell.angle_gamma   90.00
#
_symmetry.space_group_name_H-M   'P 1'
#
loop_
_entity.id
_entity.type
_entity.pdbx_description
1 polymer ?
#
loop_
_entity_poly.entity_id
_entity_poly.type
_entity_poly.pdbx_seq_one_letter_code
_entity_poly.pdbx_strand_id
1 'polypeptide(L)'
;MDLTEQINQLEADLSELGSLLEKAERKRVQELLKQEQKKVEKELSVKKQQKEQQARREADPTAATKSAYTVKITNYAWDQSDKFVKIYITLKDVHKIPSENVEITFSERSFSVLVKSLDGKNHQLTILNLLYPIDEKDSYKKIKTDMVLVMCKKQTTEKWECLTKVEKQSKEKDKPNTDDSSDPSEGLMNMLKKIYSEGDDEMKRTINKAWTESQEKKMKGGDMMDF
;
A
#
# COMPACT_ATOMS: atom_id res chain seq x y z
N MET A 1 -31.18 -22.17 -1.95
CA MET A 1 -31.11 -23.17 -3.02
C MET A 1 -29.69 -23.21 -3.54
N ASP A 2 -29.11 -24.40 -3.58
CA ASP A 2 -27.77 -24.63 -4.14
C ASP A 2 -27.71 -24.22 -5.62
N LEU A 3 -26.54 -23.83 -6.12
CA LEU A 3 -26.38 -23.43 -7.53
C LEU A 3 -26.73 -24.58 -8.49
N THR A 4 -26.45 -25.83 -8.10
CA THR A 4 -26.83 -27.01 -8.87
C THR A 4 -28.34 -27.17 -8.94
N GLU A 5 -29.02 -26.96 -7.81
CA GLU A 5 -30.47 -27.04 -7.70
C GLU A 5 -31.15 -25.99 -8.59
N GLN A 6 -30.60 -24.77 -8.63
CA GLN A 6 -31.09 -23.69 -9.49
C GLN A 6 -30.90 -23.97 -10.98
N ILE A 7 -29.79 -24.62 -11.38
CA ILE A 7 -29.57 -25.02 -12.78
C ILE A 7 -30.57 -26.10 -13.18
N ASN A 8 -30.78 -27.10 -12.31
CA ASN A 8 -31.72 -28.18 -12.58
C ASN A 8 -33.16 -27.67 -12.72
N GLN A 9 -33.56 -26.68 -11.90
CA GLN A 9 -34.87 -26.01 -12.04
C GLN A 9 -34.99 -25.30 -13.39
N LEU A 10 -34.00 -24.51 -13.79
CA LEU A 10 -34.03 -23.81 -15.09
C LEU A 10 -34.01 -24.78 -16.29
N GLU A 11 -33.34 -25.94 -16.18
CA GLU A 11 -33.40 -26.99 -17.20
C GLU A 11 -34.79 -27.63 -17.30
N ALA A 12 -35.45 -27.86 -16.17
CA ALA A 12 -36.83 -28.33 -16.14
C ALA A 12 -37.79 -27.29 -16.77
N ASP A 13 -37.64 -26.02 -16.40
CA ASP A 13 -38.44 -24.92 -16.96
C ASP A 13 -38.27 -24.81 -18.49
N LEU A 14 -37.05 -24.96 -19.00
CA LEU A 14 -36.77 -24.93 -20.44
C LEU A 14 -37.45 -26.13 -21.16
N SER A 15 -37.38 -27.31 -20.56
CA SER A 15 -38.04 -28.51 -21.09
C SER A 15 -39.57 -28.38 -21.13
N GLU A 16 -40.16 -27.80 -20.07
CA GLU A 16 -41.60 -27.53 -20.00
C GLU A 16 -42.02 -26.47 -21.04
N LEU A 17 -41.26 -25.36 -21.15
CA LEU A 17 -41.50 -24.34 -22.16
C LEU A 17 -41.46 -24.90 -23.60
N GLY A 18 -40.56 -25.86 -23.87
CA GLY A 18 -40.52 -26.58 -25.14
C GLY A 18 -41.78 -27.39 -25.41
N SER A 19 -42.22 -28.16 -24.41
CA SER A 19 -43.44 -28.98 -24.50
C SER A 19 -44.71 -28.13 -24.67
N LEU A 20 -44.76 -26.95 -24.04
CA LEU A 20 -45.85 -26.00 -24.18
C LEU A 20 -45.86 -25.34 -25.56
N LEU A 21 -44.68 -25.08 -26.13
CA LEU A 21 -44.54 -24.49 -27.46
C LEU A 21 -45.02 -25.43 -28.58
N GLU A 22 -44.78 -26.74 -28.46
CA GLU A 22 -45.31 -27.74 -29.40
C GLU A 22 -46.85 -27.78 -29.42
N LYS A 23 -47.48 -27.55 -28.26
CA LYS A 23 -48.94 -27.52 -28.11
C LYS A 23 -49.56 -26.18 -28.47
N ALA A 24 -48.76 -25.12 -28.64
CA ALA A 24 -49.26 -23.78 -28.90
C ALA A 24 -49.54 -23.58 -30.40
N GLU A 25 -50.80 -23.32 -30.76
CA GLU A 25 -51.20 -23.09 -32.17
C GLU A 25 -51.19 -21.60 -32.57
N ARG A 26 -51.27 -20.70 -31.58
CA ARG A 26 -51.40 -19.25 -31.82
C ARG A 26 -50.04 -18.56 -31.87
N LYS A 27 -49.77 -17.81 -32.94
CA LYS A 27 -48.50 -17.09 -33.17
C LYS A 27 -48.05 -16.23 -31.98
N ARG A 28 -48.97 -15.45 -31.38
CA ARG A 28 -48.64 -14.58 -30.22
C ARG A 28 -48.19 -15.37 -29.00
N VAL A 29 -48.79 -16.55 -28.77
CA VAL A 29 -48.42 -17.44 -27.65
C VAL A 29 -47.08 -18.12 -27.93
N GLN A 30 -46.86 -18.58 -29.15
CA GLN A 30 -45.56 -19.12 -29.58
C GLN A 30 -44.44 -18.09 -29.44
N GLU A 31 -44.66 -16.83 -29.82
CA GLU A 31 -43.67 -15.75 -29.65
C GLU A 31 -43.35 -15.47 -28.18
N LEU A 32 -44.37 -15.42 -27.32
CA LEU A 32 -44.18 -15.25 -25.87
C LEU A 32 -43.34 -16.39 -25.29
N LEU A 33 -43.69 -17.64 -25.61
CA LEU A 33 -42.95 -18.82 -25.13
C LEU A 33 -41.51 -18.84 -25.66
N LYS A 34 -41.27 -18.46 -26.93
CA LYS A 34 -39.91 -18.33 -27.48
C LYS A 34 -39.09 -17.24 -26.78
N GLN A 35 -39.73 -16.14 -26.38
CA GLN A 35 -39.04 -15.08 -25.64
C GLN A 35 -38.65 -15.54 -24.24
N GLU A 36 -39.54 -16.25 -23.55
CA GLU A 36 -39.24 -16.82 -22.24
C GLU A 36 -38.18 -17.93 -22.33
N GLN A 37 -38.23 -18.80 -23.35
CA GLN A 37 -37.15 -19.77 -23.62
C GLN A 37 -35.80 -19.08 -23.75
N LYS A 38 -35.70 -17.99 -24.53
CA LYS A 38 -34.46 -17.24 -24.68
C LYS A 38 -33.98 -16.59 -23.38
N LYS A 39 -34.89 -16.18 -22.49
CA LYS A 39 -34.51 -15.64 -21.18
C LYS A 39 -33.98 -16.74 -20.28
N VAL A 40 -34.70 -17.85 -20.18
CA VAL A 40 -34.29 -19.03 -19.40
C VAL A 40 -32.96 -19.58 -19.91
N GLU A 41 -32.76 -19.72 -21.22
CA GLU A 41 -31.48 -20.12 -21.84
C GLU A 41 -30.32 -19.20 -21.43
N LYS A 42 -30.54 -17.88 -21.45
CA LYS A 42 -29.53 -16.90 -21.02
C LYS A 42 -29.21 -17.06 -19.54
N GLU A 43 -30.21 -17.15 -18.68
CA GLU A 43 -30.01 -17.34 -17.24
C GLU A 43 -29.28 -18.67 -16.95
N LEU A 44 -29.66 -19.74 -17.65
CA LEU A 44 -29.05 -21.06 -17.55
C LEU A 44 -27.59 -21.04 -17.99
N SER A 45 -27.26 -20.31 -19.07
CA SER A 45 -25.88 -20.10 -19.52
C SER A 45 -25.03 -19.36 -18.48
N VAL A 46 -25.59 -18.34 -17.84
CA VAL A 46 -24.90 -17.57 -16.78
C VAL A 46 -24.68 -18.44 -15.56
N LYS A 47 -25.68 -19.21 -15.11
CA LYS A 47 -25.53 -20.10 -13.95
C LYS A 47 -24.58 -21.26 -14.21
N LYS A 48 -24.58 -21.84 -15.42
CA LYS A 48 -23.59 -22.85 -15.82
C LYS A 48 -22.17 -22.29 -15.83
N GLN A 49 -21.97 -21.08 -16.36
CA GLN A 49 -20.66 -20.40 -16.30
C GLN A 49 -20.23 -20.11 -14.86
N GLN A 50 -21.16 -19.69 -13.99
CA GLN A 50 -20.86 -19.49 -12.56
C GLN A 50 -20.46 -20.81 -11.88
N LYS A 51 -21.14 -21.92 -12.17
CA LYS A 51 -20.80 -23.25 -11.64
C LYS A 51 -19.44 -23.73 -12.13
N GLU A 52 -19.14 -23.53 -13.42
CA GLU A 52 -17.84 -23.86 -13.99
C GLU A 52 -16.71 -23.00 -13.40
N GLN A 53 -16.96 -21.71 -13.17
CA GLN A 53 -16.01 -20.83 -12.49
C GLN A 53 -15.78 -21.21 -11.02
N GLN A 54 -16.81 -21.66 -10.31
CA GLN A 54 -16.66 -22.19 -8.94
C GLN A 54 -15.87 -23.50 -8.94
N ALA A 55 -16.22 -24.45 -9.80
CA ALA A 55 -15.50 -25.73 -9.92
C ALA A 55 -14.02 -25.53 -10.32
N ARG A 56 -13.72 -24.55 -11.19
CA ARG A 56 -12.34 -24.18 -11.55
C ARG A 56 -11.56 -23.52 -10.40
N ARG A 57 -12.24 -22.83 -9.47
CA ARG A 57 -11.61 -22.26 -8.26
C ARG A 57 -11.33 -23.33 -7.20
N GLU A 58 -12.15 -24.37 -7.14
CA GLU A 58 -12.00 -25.48 -6.18
C GLU A 58 -11.02 -26.56 -6.66
N ALA A 59 -10.92 -26.80 -7.97
CA ALA A 59 -10.01 -27.80 -8.54
C ALA A 59 -8.55 -27.34 -8.65
N ASP A 60 -8.28 -26.03 -8.56
CA ASP A 60 -6.94 -25.46 -8.74
C ASP A 60 -6.76 -24.18 -7.89
N PRO A 61 -6.27 -24.27 -6.64
CA PRO A 61 -5.97 -23.09 -5.81
C PRO A 61 -4.93 -22.15 -6.46
N THR A 62 -4.21 -22.67 -7.46
CA THR A 62 -3.05 -22.05 -8.12
C THR A 62 -3.39 -21.28 -9.41
N ALA A 63 -4.59 -21.44 -9.98
CA ALA A 63 -4.97 -20.87 -11.28
C ALA A 63 -5.72 -19.52 -11.21
N ALA A 64 -5.88 -18.93 -10.01
CA ALA A 64 -6.36 -17.55 -9.83
C ALA A 64 -5.33 -16.47 -10.21
N THR A 65 -4.28 -16.83 -10.94
CA THR A 65 -3.24 -15.96 -11.49
C THR A 65 -3.54 -15.58 -12.94
N LYS A 66 -4.82 -15.32 -13.29
CA LYS A 66 -5.09 -14.39 -14.41
C LYS A 66 -4.80 -12.96 -13.92
N SER A 67 -3.50 -12.67 -13.81
CA SER A 67 -2.85 -11.37 -13.68
C SER A 67 -3.72 -10.22 -13.14
N ALA A 68 -4.22 -10.34 -11.90
CA ALA A 68 -4.50 -9.14 -11.12
C ALA A 68 -3.12 -8.53 -10.82
N TYR A 69 -2.74 -7.52 -11.59
CA TYR A 69 -1.48 -6.81 -11.40
C TYR A 69 -1.46 -6.27 -9.98
N THR A 70 -0.34 -6.53 -9.29
CA THR A 70 -0.16 -6.09 -7.90
C THR A 70 0.34 -4.66 -7.90
N VAL A 71 -0.51 -3.76 -7.43
CA VAL A 71 -0.20 -2.35 -7.20
C VAL A 71 0.40 -2.19 -5.82
N LYS A 72 1.56 -1.55 -5.72
CA LYS A 72 2.14 -1.19 -4.44
C LYS A 72 1.31 -0.07 -3.81
N ILE A 73 0.91 -0.24 -2.55
CA ILE A 73 0.23 0.79 -1.79
C ILE A 73 1.27 1.83 -1.35
N THR A 74 1.10 3.06 -1.79
CA THR A 74 1.95 4.20 -1.41
C THR A 74 1.26 5.15 -0.45
N ASN A 75 -0.07 5.19 -0.48
CA ASN A 75 -0.86 6.08 0.37
C ASN A 75 -1.20 5.40 1.70
N TYR A 76 -0.37 5.66 2.70
CA TYR A 76 -0.63 5.27 4.08
C TYR A 76 -0.12 6.36 5.03
N ALA A 77 -0.76 6.43 6.19
CA ALA A 77 -0.31 7.23 7.34
C ALA A 77 -0.10 6.30 8.53
N TRP A 78 0.66 6.74 9.53
CA TRP A 78 0.82 5.98 10.76
C TRP A 78 0.72 6.89 11.98
N ASP A 79 0.18 6.34 13.07
CA ASP A 79 0.18 6.93 14.40
C ASP A 79 0.76 5.93 15.40
N GLN A 80 0.94 6.39 16.63
CA GLN A 80 1.18 5.48 17.74
C GLN A 80 0.41 5.91 18.97
N SER A 81 0.17 4.92 19.82
CA SER A 81 -0.24 5.05 21.21
C SER A 81 0.83 4.43 22.10
N ASP A 82 0.59 4.40 23.41
CA ASP A 82 1.52 3.78 24.36
C ASP A 82 1.75 2.30 24.07
N LYS A 83 0.70 1.59 23.62
CA LYS A 83 0.72 0.13 23.46
C LYS A 83 0.76 -0.35 22.00
N PHE A 84 0.33 0.48 21.06
CA PHE A 84 0.17 0.08 19.66
C PHE A 84 0.74 1.13 18.71
N VAL A 85 1.37 0.67 17.63
CA VAL A 85 1.58 1.45 16.41
C VAL A 85 0.41 1.18 15.49
N LYS A 86 -0.23 2.21 14.95
CA LYS A 86 -1.37 2.05 14.03
C LYS A 86 -1.03 2.57 12.66
N ILE A 87 -1.34 1.78 11.64
CA ILE A 87 -1.12 2.14 10.25
C ILE A 87 -2.49 2.28 9.58
N TYR A 88 -2.70 3.44 8.99
CA TYR A 88 -3.91 3.87 8.31
C TYR A 88 -3.66 3.77 6.82
N ILE A 89 -4.27 2.77 6.18
CA ILE A 89 -4.10 2.52 4.76
C ILE A 89 -5.39 2.92 4.06
N THR A 90 -5.34 3.97 3.25
CA THR A 90 -6.52 4.47 2.53
C THR A 90 -6.73 3.65 1.26
N LEU A 91 -7.80 2.85 1.23
CA LEU A 91 -8.18 2.00 0.11
C LEU A 91 -9.69 2.12 -0.12
N LYS A 92 -10.09 2.79 -1.20
CA LYS A 92 -11.49 2.98 -1.55
C LYS A 92 -12.18 1.63 -1.75
N ASP A 93 -13.41 1.52 -1.29
CA ASP A 93 -14.27 0.34 -1.44
C ASP A 93 -13.74 -0.95 -0.77
N VAL A 94 -12.69 -0.86 0.05
CA VAL A 94 -12.14 -2.03 0.77
C VAL A 94 -13.12 -2.66 1.75
N HIS A 95 -14.15 -1.92 2.15
CA HIS A 95 -15.22 -2.40 3.01
C HIS A 95 -16.25 -3.27 2.25
N LYS A 96 -16.26 -3.25 0.92
CA LYS A 96 -17.16 -4.04 0.07
C LYS A 96 -16.62 -5.43 -0.25
N ILE A 97 -15.31 -5.64 -0.12
CA ILE A 97 -14.69 -6.94 -0.36
C ILE A 97 -14.77 -7.82 0.90
N PRO A 98 -14.81 -9.16 0.75
CA PRO A 98 -14.73 -10.07 1.88
C PRO A 98 -13.46 -9.84 2.71
N SER A 99 -13.57 -9.98 4.03
CA SER A 99 -12.42 -9.85 4.94
C SER A 99 -11.31 -10.87 4.67
N GLU A 100 -11.66 -11.99 4.05
CA GLU A 100 -10.74 -13.05 3.61
C GLU A 100 -9.76 -12.57 2.54
N ASN A 101 -10.17 -11.61 1.70
CA ASN A 101 -9.33 -11.04 0.66
C ASN A 101 -8.27 -10.07 1.21
N VAL A 102 -8.40 -9.64 2.47
CA VAL A 102 -7.43 -8.78 3.16
C VAL A 102 -6.53 -9.67 4.02
N GLU A 103 -5.43 -10.10 3.45
CA GLU A 103 -4.41 -10.89 4.14
C GLU A 103 -3.39 -9.96 4.79
N ILE A 104 -2.98 -10.32 6.01
CA ILE A 104 -1.95 -9.60 6.74
C ILE A 104 -1.00 -10.63 7.35
N THR A 105 0.29 -10.39 7.18
CA THR A 105 1.35 -11.20 7.78
C THR A 105 2.19 -10.28 8.63
N PHE A 106 2.19 -10.53 9.93
CA PHE A 106 3.08 -9.86 10.86
C PHE A 106 4.38 -10.66 10.98
N SER A 107 5.48 -9.96 11.17
CA SER A 107 6.72 -10.53 11.69
C SER A 107 7.21 -9.65 12.84
N GLU A 108 8.20 -10.15 13.59
CA GLU A 108 8.83 -9.43 14.69
C GLU A 108 9.17 -7.96 14.34
N ARG A 109 9.67 -7.68 13.12
CA ARG A 109 10.12 -6.33 12.71
C ARG A 109 9.64 -5.91 11.33
N SER A 110 8.61 -6.54 10.82
CA SER A 110 8.01 -6.18 9.54
C SER A 110 6.54 -6.56 9.53
N PHE A 111 5.80 -6.01 8.58
CA PHE A 111 4.48 -6.54 8.26
C PHE A 111 4.21 -6.38 6.77
N SER A 112 3.39 -7.28 6.24
CA SER A 112 2.86 -7.19 4.89
C SER A 112 1.33 -7.21 4.93
N VAL A 113 0.73 -6.41 4.06
CA VAL A 113 -0.70 -6.34 3.81
C VAL A 113 -0.90 -6.66 2.34
N LEU A 114 -1.74 -7.65 2.07
CA LEU A 114 -2.13 -8.03 0.72
C LEU A 114 -3.64 -7.98 0.62
N VAL A 115 -4.14 -7.08 -0.23
CA VAL A 115 -5.57 -6.93 -0.52
C VAL A 115 -5.83 -7.45 -1.93
N LYS A 116 -6.57 -8.55 -2.03
CA LYS A 116 -6.86 -9.23 -3.29
C LYS A 116 -8.16 -8.71 -3.91
N SER A 117 -8.19 -8.65 -5.23
CA SER A 117 -9.40 -8.37 -6.03
C SER A 117 -10.13 -7.06 -5.67
N LEU A 118 -9.40 -6.01 -5.27
CA LEU A 118 -9.98 -4.68 -5.08
C LEU A 118 -9.92 -3.94 -6.42
N ASP A 119 -11.07 -3.53 -6.96
CA ASP A 119 -11.17 -2.88 -8.29
C ASP A 119 -10.51 -3.69 -9.43
N GLY A 120 -10.54 -5.03 -9.32
CA GLY A 120 -9.89 -5.94 -10.28
C GLY A 120 -8.36 -5.98 -10.18
N LYS A 121 -7.76 -5.39 -9.13
CA LYS A 121 -6.32 -5.33 -8.88
C LYS A 121 -5.99 -5.93 -7.52
N ASN A 122 -4.73 -6.34 -7.37
CA ASN A 122 -4.19 -6.67 -6.06
C ASN A 122 -3.45 -5.45 -5.52
N HIS A 123 -3.58 -5.15 -4.24
CA HIS A 123 -2.87 -4.05 -3.60
C HIS A 123 -1.99 -4.61 -2.49
N GLN A 124 -0.70 -4.29 -2.51
CA GLN A 124 0.25 -4.79 -1.53
C GLN A 124 1.02 -3.66 -0.85
N LEU A 125 1.08 -3.72 0.48
CA LEU A 125 1.97 -2.91 1.30
C LEU A 125 2.94 -3.84 2.02
N THR A 126 4.23 -3.55 1.98
CA THR A 126 5.23 -4.26 2.77
C THR A 126 6.12 -3.24 3.45
N ILE A 127 6.11 -3.25 4.78
CA ILE A 127 6.97 -2.41 5.61
C ILE A 127 8.02 -3.32 6.26
N LEU A 128 9.27 -3.13 5.87
CA LEU A 128 10.42 -3.85 6.42
C LEU A 128 11.18 -2.97 7.41
N ASN A 129 11.96 -3.59 8.29
CA ASN A 129 12.86 -2.90 9.23
C ASN A 129 12.14 -1.86 10.11
N LEU A 130 11.04 -2.26 10.74
CA LEU A 130 10.39 -1.48 11.78
C LEU A 130 11.42 -1.06 12.85
N LEU A 131 11.22 0.14 13.41
CA LEU A 131 12.14 0.72 14.37
C LEU A 131 12.35 -0.21 15.58
N TYR A 132 11.24 -0.68 16.16
CA TYR A 132 11.20 -1.61 17.28
C TYR A 132 10.40 -2.87 16.94
N PRO A 133 10.59 -3.96 17.69
CA PRO A 133 9.86 -5.19 17.44
C PRO A 133 8.38 -5.08 17.89
N ILE A 134 7.53 -5.83 17.20
CA ILE A 134 6.08 -5.91 17.44
C ILE A 134 5.68 -7.33 17.81
N ASP A 135 4.60 -7.48 18.58
CA ASP A 135 4.05 -8.79 18.93
C ASP A 135 3.09 -9.25 17.83
N GLU A 136 3.44 -10.33 17.14
CA GLU A 136 2.66 -10.87 16.02
C GLU A 136 1.27 -11.40 16.45
N LYS A 137 1.15 -11.93 17.68
CA LYS A 137 -0.06 -12.59 18.18
C LYS A 137 -1.10 -11.57 18.62
N ASP A 138 -0.64 -10.50 19.25
CA ASP A 138 -1.50 -9.41 19.74
C ASP A 138 -1.71 -8.31 18.68
N SER A 139 -1.05 -8.41 17.53
CA SER A 139 -1.27 -7.52 16.39
C SER A 139 -2.48 -7.99 15.58
N TYR A 140 -3.29 -7.03 15.13
CA TYR A 140 -4.52 -7.35 14.40
C TYR A 140 -4.88 -6.26 13.39
N LYS A 141 -5.86 -6.57 12.53
CA LYS A 141 -6.37 -5.68 11.49
C LYS A 141 -7.84 -5.33 11.75
N LYS A 142 -8.25 -4.12 11.37
CA LYS A 142 -9.63 -3.65 11.38
C LYS A 142 -9.95 -3.03 10.03
N ILE A 143 -10.98 -3.54 9.37
CA ILE A 143 -11.48 -2.96 8.12
C ILE A 143 -12.52 -1.89 8.50
N LYS A 144 -12.34 -0.68 7.98
CA LYS A 144 -13.26 0.45 8.10
C LYS A 144 -13.71 0.88 6.70
N THR A 145 -14.69 1.78 6.64
CA THR A 145 -15.09 2.42 5.37
C THR A 145 -13.88 3.07 4.72
N ASP A 146 -13.57 2.61 3.51
CA ASP A 146 -12.46 3.07 2.65
C ASP A 146 -11.07 3.07 3.28
N MET A 147 -10.88 2.28 4.36
CA MET A 147 -9.63 2.28 5.10
C MET A 147 -9.36 0.94 5.79
N VAL A 148 -8.11 0.47 5.73
CA VAL A 148 -7.63 -0.65 6.54
C VAL A 148 -6.77 -0.08 7.67
N LEU A 149 -7.17 -0.37 8.91
CA LEU A 149 -6.42 -0.03 10.11
C LEU A 149 -5.63 -1.25 10.56
N VAL A 150 -4.31 -1.17 10.48
CA VAL A 150 -3.41 -2.21 11.00
C VAL A 150 -2.92 -1.77 12.36
N MET A 151 -3.16 -2.58 13.39
CA MET A 151 -2.75 -2.28 14.76
C MET A 151 -1.64 -3.27 15.15
N CYS A 152 -0.41 -2.76 15.18
CA CYS A 152 0.76 -3.52 15.59
C CYS A 152 1.01 -3.30 17.08
N LYS A 153 0.96 -4.38 17.86
CA LYS A 153 1.25 -4.34 19.29
C LYS A 153 2.73 -4.11 19.50
N LYS A 154 3.11 -3.09 20.27
CA LYS A 154 4.51 -2.86 20.62
C LYS A 154 4.98 -3.90 21.65
N GLN A 155 6.17 -4.45 21.45
CA GLN A 155 6.84 -5.23 22.51
C GLN A 155 7.50 -4.33 23.55
N THR A 156 7.89 -3.12 23.16
CA THR A 156 8.53 -2.12 24.04
C THR A 156 7.62 -0.95 24.33
N THR A 157 7.80 -0.31 25.47
CA THR A 157 7.10 0.94 25.83
C THR A 157 7.73 2.18 25.21
N GLU A 158 8.69 2.01 24.28
CA GLU A 158 9.40 3.11 23.67
C GLU A 158 8.53 3.89 22.67
N LYS A 159 8.83 5.18 22.54
CA LYS A 159 8.18 6.07 21.58
C LYS A 159 8.88 5.91 20.23
N TRP A 160 8.10 5.69 19.19
CA TRP A 160 8.61 5.57 17.83
C TRP A 160 8.78 6.95 17.21
N GLU A 161 10.01 7.36 16.95
CA GLU A 161 10.30 8.65 16.29
C GLU A 161 10.04 8.61 14.78
N CYS A 162 10.13 7.41 14.21
CA CYS A 162 9.89 7.09 12.82
C CYS A 162 9.34 5.66 12.71
N LEU A 163 8.79 5.31 11.55
CA LEU A 163 8.17 3.99 11.37
C LEU A 163 9.23 2.91 11.15
N THR A 164 10.29 3.25 10.39
CA THR A 164 11.35 2.31 10.03
C THR A 164 12.72 2.81 10.48
N LYS A 165 13.67 1.88 10.67
CA LYS A 165 15.07 2.22 10.96
C LYS A 165 15.71 3.05 9.86
N VAL A 166 15.31 2.82 8.61
CA VAL A 166 15.84 3.53 7.44
C VAL A 166 15.50 5.02 7.52
N GLU A 167 14.27 5.36 7.91
CA GLU A 167 13.86 6.75 8.14
C GLU A 167 14.64 7.43 9.27
N LYS A 168 15.04 6.68 10.32
CA LYS A 168 15.89 7.22 11.38
C LYS A 168 17.27 7.60 10.84
N GLN A 169 17.88 6.69 10.09
CA GLN A 169 19.22 6.89 9.54
C GLN A 169 19.28 8.01 8.50
N SER A 170 18.25 8.20 7.67
CA SER A 170 18.19 9.33 6.75
C SER A 170 18.00 10.65 7.48
N LYS A 171 17.13 10.71 8.51
CA LYS A 171 16.97 11.90 9.35
C LYS A 171 18.24 12.24 10.16
N GLU A 172 19.03 11.26 10.57
CA GLU A 172 20.32 11.50 11.23
C GLU A 172 21.39 12.01 10.26
N LYS A 173 21.35 11.62 8.98
CA LYS A 173 22.26 12.15 7.95
C LYS A 173 21.94 13.58 7.51
N ASP A 174 20.66 13.96 7.53
CA ASP A 174 20.20 15.31 7.18
C ASP A 174 20.25 16.30 8.35
N LYS A 175 20.48 15.84 9.58
CA LYS A 175 20.83 16.74 10.67
C LYS A 175 22.23 17.32 10.37
N PRO A 176 22.40 18.65 10.24
CA PRO A 176 23.73 19.21 10.35
C PRO A 176 24.27 18.81 11.73
N ASN A 177 25.46 18.20 11.78
CA ASN A 177 26.18 17.98 13.02
C ASN A 177 26.46 19.36 13.66
N THR A 178 25.52 19.85 14.46
CA THR A 178 25.80 20.80 15.52
C THR A 178 26.20 19.96 16.71
N ASP A 179 27.48 19.58 16.72
CA ASP A 179 28.11 19.03 17.91
C ASP A 179 28.13 20.18 18.94
N ASP A 180 27.22 20.13 19.90
CA ASP A 180 26.92 21.20 20.86
C ASP A 180 28.01 21.31 21.97
N SER A 181 29.25 20.96 21.65
CA SER A 181 30.39 20.99 22.58
C SER A 181 31.69 21.56 22.01
N SER A 182 31.67 22.19 20.84
CA SER A 182 32.88 22.74 20.23
C SER A 182 32.74 24.23 19.94
N ASP A 183 33.69 24.99 20.47
CA ASP A 183 34.01 26.40 20.23
C ASP A 183 33.39 26.96 18.92
N PRO A 184 32.69 28.13 18.94
CA PRO A 184 32.09 28.75 17.75
C PRO A 184 33.03 28.83 16.53
N SER A 185 34.35 28.85 16.77
CA SER A 185 35.39 28.83 15.74
C SER A 185 35.51 27.49 14.99
N GLU A 186 35.30 26.37 15.68
CA GLU A 186 35.46 25.01 15.15
C GLU A 186 34.21 24.57 14.35
N GLY A 187 33.02 24.99 14.80
CA GLY A 187 31.75 24.80 14.08
C GLY A 187 31.78 25.47 12.71
N LEU A 188 32.36 26.67 12.61
CA LEU A 188 32.53 27.38 11.34
C LEU A 188 33.52 26.64 10.41
N MET A 189 34.60 26.08 10.95
CA MET A 189 35.61 25.35 10.18
C MET A 189 35.08 24.03 9.60
N ASN A 190 34.27 23.30 10.37
CA ASN A 190 33.60 22.09 9.88
C ASN A 190 32.53 22.41 8.83
N MET A 191 31.78 23.51 9.00
CA MET A 191 30.82 23.98 8.00
C MET A 191 31.53 24.36 6.69
N LEU A 192 32.64 25.10 6.77
CA LEU A 192 33.44 25.50 5.61
C LEU A 192 34.04 24.29 4.88
N LYS A 193 34.55 23.31 5.64
CA LYS A 193 35.12 22.07 5.10
C LYS A 193 34.07 21.25 4.34
N LYS A 194 32.85 21.20 4.85
CA LYS A 194 31.73 20.51 4.18
C LYS A 194 31.33 21.21 2.88
N ILE A 195 31.28 22.54 2.85
CA ILE A 195 31.01 23.30 1.62
C ILE A 195 32.13 23.11 0.59
N TYR A 196 33.39 22.98 1.03
CA TYR A 196 34.51 22.70 0.12
C TYR A 196 34.49 21.28 -0.45
N SER A 197 33.97 20.29 0.29
CA SER A 197 33.84 18.92 -0.18
C SER A 197 32.62 18.69 -1.08
N GLU A 198 31.50 19.36 -0.80
CA GLU A 198 30.22 19.15 -1.50
C GLU A 198 29.95 20.20 -2.60
N GLY A 199 30.57 21.38 -2.54
CA GLY A 199 30.36 22.47 -3.49
C GLY A 199 31.00 22.23 -4.86
N ASP A 200 30.42 22.82 -5.89
CA ASP A 200 31.01 22.90 -7.22
C ASP A 200 32.31 23.74 -7.23
N ASP A 201 33.07 23.66 -8.32
CA ASP A 201 34.36 24.37 -8.43
C ASP A 201 34.24 25.89 -8.36
N GLU A 202 33.05 26.46 -8.60
CA GLU A 202 32.79 27.91 -8.57
C GLU A 202 32.58 28.41 -7.14
N MET A 203 31.86 27.64 -6.32
CA MET A 203 31.67 27.91 -4.89
C MET A 203 32.99 27.79 -4.11
N LYS A 204 33.84 26.80 -4.45
CA LYS A 204 35.18 26.65 -3.85
C LYS A 204 36.08 27.85 -4.15
N ARG A 205 36.07 28.36 -5.38
CA ARG A 205 36.83 29.56 -5.75
C ARG A 205 36.37 30.78 -4.96
N THR A 206 35.06 30.95 -4.80
CA THR A 206 34.48 32.10 -4.09
C THR A 206 34.86 32.08 -2.60
N ILE A 207 34.82 30.90 -1.97
CA ILE A 207 35.23 30.73 -0.56
C ILE A 207 36.72 30.96 -0.38
N ASN A 208 37.57 30.40 -1.24
CA ASN A 208 39.01 30.63 -1.20
C ASN A 208 39.33 32.12 -1.37
N LYS A 209 38.66 32.79 -2.31
CA LYS A 209 38.82 34.23 -2.55
C LYS A 209 38.43 35.04 -1.30
N ALA A 210 37.29 34.74 -0.69
CA ALA A 210 36.85 35.42 0.53
C ALA A 210 37.78 35.17 1.73
N TRP A 211 38.35 33.96 1.85
CA TRP A 211 39.30 33.63 2.91
C TRP A 211 40.63 34.37 2.73
N THR A 212 41.16 34.39 1.50
CA THR A 212 42.37 35.15 1.14
C THR A 212 42.17 36.65 1.33
N GLU A 213 41.05 37.22 0.86
CA GLU A 213 40.74 38.65 1.04
C GLU A 213 40.57 39.03 2.51
N SER A 214 40.04 38.14 3.35
CA SER A 214 39.89 38.35 4.80
C SER A 214 41.24 38.27 5.53
N GLN A 215 42.11 37.33 5.15
CA GLN A 215 43.50 37.24 5.65
C GLN A 215 44.33 38.45 5.23
N GLU A 216 44.24 38.86 3.95
CA GLU A 216 44.93 40.05 3.45
C GLU A 216 44.42 41.33 4.12
N LYS A 217 43.11 41.45 4.40
CA LYS A 217 42.57 42.59 5.17
C LYS A 217 43.02 42.58 6.62
N LYS A 218 43.20 41.42 7.26
CA LYS A 218 43.84 41.32 8.59
C LYS A 218 45.31 41.73 8.55
N MET A 219 46.06 41.33 7.51
CA MET A 219 47.47 41.73 7.36
C MET A 219 47.62 43.22 7.01
N LYS A 220 46.73 43.79 6.20
CA LYS A 220 46.74 45.23 5.85
C LYS A 220 46.16 46.14 6.94
N GLY A 221 45.23 45.64 7.75
CA GLY A 221 44.66 46.38 8.88
C GLY A 221 45.57 46.44 10.12
N GLY A 222 46.67 45.68 10.13
CA GLY A 222 47.69 45.73 11.17
C GLY A 222 48.73 46.85 10.99
N ASP A 223 48.72 47.57 9.86
CA ASP A 223 49.75 48.56 9.51
C ASP A 223 49.21 50.01 9.51
N MET A 224 48.10 50.25 10.23
CA MET A 224 47.54 51.60 10.43
C MET A 224 47.17 51.82 11.91
N MET A 225 48.10 51.48 12.79
CA MET A 225 48.28 52.10 14.10
C MET A 225 49.78 52.15 14.39
N ASP A 226 50.45 53.17 13.87
CA ASP A 226 51.47 53.93 14.61
C ASP A 226 51.94 55.13 13.75
N PHE A 227 51.72 56.33 14.32
CA PHE A 227 52.28 57.67 14.01
C PHE A 227 52.22 58.23 12.57
#